data_AF-A0A9D2IXP0-F1
#
_entry.id   AF-A0A9D2IXP0-F1
#
_cell.length_a   1.000
_cell.length_b   1.000
_cell.length_c   1.000
_cell.angle_alpha   90.00
_cell.angle_beta   90.00
_cell.angle_gamma   90.00
#
_symmetry.space_group_name_H-M   'P 1'
#
loop_
_entity.id
_entity.type
_entity.pdbx_description
1 polymer ?
#
loop_
_entity_poly.entity_id
_entity_poly.type
_entity_poly.pdbx_seq_one_letter_code
_entity_poly.pdbx_strand_id
1 'polypeptide(L)' 'MDKITIRSDRDTDYTFLYKGQETVLKAGGILSIAGGLDDVVLPTCAMKIIQNLIVIKQDVPKVHKKEDFEK' A
#
# COMPACT_ATOMS: atom_id res chain seq x y z
N MET A 1 -15.65 -6.83 14.12
CA MET A 1 -15.11 -7.85 13.19
C MET A 1 -14.77 -7.08 11.94
N ASP A 2 -13.59 -6.48 11.94
CA ASP A 2 -13.37 -5.32 11.08
C ASP A 2 -12.76 -5.82 9.78
N LYS A 3 -13.59 -5.79 8.73
CA LYS A 3 -13.19 -6.11 7.37
C LYS A 3 -12.46 -4.91 6.79
N ILE A 4 -11.24 -5.11 6.32
CA ILE A 4 -10.45 -4.07 5.65
C ILE A 4 -10.34 -4.40 4.18
N THR A 5 -10.55 -3.40 3.34
CA THR A 5 -10.37 -3.50 1.90
C THR A 5 -9.04 -2.85 1.53
N ILE A 6 -8.24 -3.55 0.75
CA ILE A 6 -6.99 -3.05 0.17
C ILE A 6 -7.18 -2.95 -1.33
N ARG A 7 -6.94 -1.78 -1.89
CA ARG A 7 -7.00 -1.52 -3.32
C ARG A 7 -5.63 -1.06 -3.81
N SER A 8 -5.19 -1.61 -4.94
CA SER A 8 -4.01 -1.13 -5.64
C SER A 8 -4.42 -0.12 -6.70
N ASP A 9 -3.92 1.12 -6.58
CA ASP A 9 -3.93 2.13 -7.65
C ASP A 9 -2.57 2.18 -8.37
N ARG A 10 -1.75 1.11 -8.24
CA ARG A 10 -0.48 0.97 -8.95
C ARG A 10 -0.71 0.36 -10.34
N ASP A 11 0.18 0.73 -11.26
CA ASP A 11 0.24 0.15 -12.61
C ASP A 11 0.94 -1.23 -12.64
N THR A 12 1.61 -1.58 -11.54
CA THR A 12 2.32 -2.85 -11.36
C THR A 12 1.73 -3.66 -10.22
N ASP A 13 1.95 -4.98 -10.26
CA ASP A 13 1.60 -5.88 -9.16
C ASP A 13 2.32 -5.46 -7.86
N TYR A 14 1.62 -5.65 -6.75
CA TYR A 14 2.07 -5.30 -5.42
C TYR A 14 2.05 -6.52 -4.51
N THR A 15 3.20 -6.84 -3.94
CA THR A 15 3.36 -7.99 -3.06
C THR A 15 3.42 -7.54 -1.60
N PHE A 16 2.72 -8.24 -0.73
CA PHE A 16 2.72 -8.02 0.71
C PHE A 16 2.54 -9.35 1.46
N LEU A 17 2.76 -9.36 2.77
CA LEU A 17 2.56 -10.56 3.58
C LEU A 17 1.19 -10.50 4.26
N TYR A 18 0.46 -11.62 4.19
CA TYR A 18 -0.78 -11.83 4.91
C TYR A 18 -0.76 -13.22 5.55
N LYS A 19 -0.95 -13.29 6.88
CA LYS A 19 -0.88 -14.55 7.66
C LYS A 19 0.41 -15.34 7.43
N GLY A 20 1.53 -14.62 7.29
CA GLY A 20 2.84 -15.20 7.00
C GLY A 20 3.01 -15.73 5.57
N GLN A 21 2.04 -15.53 4.68
CA GLN A 21 2.11 -15.92 3.27
C GLN A 21 2.26 -14.71 2.36
N GLU A 22 3.09 -14.87 1.33
CA GLU A 22 3.27 -13.86 0.29
C GLU A 22 2.01 -13.79 -0.57
N THR A 23 1.38 -12.61 -0.58
CA THR A 23 0.15 -12.34 -1.32
C THR A 23 0.43 -11.27 -2.36
N VAL A 24 0.06 -11.58 -3.61
CA VAL A 24 0.19 -10.66 -4.74
C VAL A 24 -1.15 -10.01 -5.04
N LEU A 25 -1.21 -8.69 -4.89
CA LEU A 25 -2.31 -7.85 -5.34
C LEU A 25 -1.97 -7.32 -6.73
N LYS A 26 -2.73 -7.76 -7.74
CA LYS A 26 -2.52 -7.33 -9.12
C LYS A 26 -2.70 -5.81 -9.29
N ALA A 27 -2.10 -5.23 -10.32
CA ALA A 27 -2.34 -3.84 -10.72
C ALA A 27 -3.85 -3.55 -10.84
N GLY A 28 -4.32 -2.44 -10.24
CA GLY A 28 -5.76 -2.11 -10.17
C GLY A 28 -6.61 -3.03 -9.28
N GLY A 29 -6.02 -4.03 -8.64
CA GLY A 29 -6.71 -5.09 -7.91
C GLY A 29 -7.32 -4.62 -6.59
N ILE A 30 -8.35 -5.34 -6.15
CA ILE A 30 -9.04 -5.11 -4.87
C ILE A 30 -9.07 -6.42 -4.09
N LEU A 31 -8.63 -6.38 -2.84
CA LEU A 31 -8.68 -7.49 -1.89
C LEU A 31 -9.43 -7.06 -0.64
N SER A 32 -10.22 -7.96 -0.06
CA SER A 32 -10.82 -7.75 1.26
C SER A 32 -10.31 -8.77 2.25
N ILE A 33 -9.81 -8.29 3.38
CA ILE A 33 -9.24 -9.09 4.46
C ILE A 33 -10.23 -9.11 5.63
N ALA A 34 -10.57 -10.32 6.06
CA ALA A 34 -11.36 -10.56 7.26
C ALA A 34 -10.42 -10.66 8.46
N GLY A 35 -10.65 -9.85 9.49
CA GLY A 35 -9.82 -9.85 10.71
C GLY A 35 -8.82 -8.69 10.80
N GLY A 36 -9.05 -7.57 10.11
CA GLY A 36 -8.24 -6.37 10.27
C GLY A 36 -6.84 -6.44 9.62
N LEU A 37 -5.90 -5.69 10.19
CA LEU A 37 -4.49 -5.63 9.75
C LEU A 37 -3.55 -6.46 10.63
N ASP A 38 -4.05 -7.17 11.64
CA ASP A 38 -3.22 -7.84 12.65
C ASP A 38 -2.23 -8.84 12.03
N ASP A 39 -2.66 -9.51 10.95
CA ASP A 39 -1.86 -10.47 10.21
C ASP A 39 -1.29 -9.90 8.89
N VAL A 40 -1.34 -8.58 8.68
CA VAL A 40 -0.97 -7.93 7.42
C VAL A 40 0.31 -7.12 7.60
N VAL A 41 1.34 -7.44 6.83
CA VAL A 41 2.57 -6.66 6.76
C VAL A 41 2.69 -6.05 5.38
N LEU A 42 2.50 -4.73 5.31
CA LEU A 42 2.69 -3.93 4.11
C LEU A 42 4.13 -3.44 4.04
N PRO A 43 4.92 -3.74 2.98
CA PRO A 43 6.20 -3.10 2.76
C PRO A 43 6.05 -1.58 2.60
N THR A 44 7.16 -0.86 2.78
CA THR A 44 7.19 0.61 2.65
C THR A 44 6.73 1.03 1.26
N CYS A 45 5.60 1.74 1.20
CA CYS A 45 5.05 2.28 -0.03
C CYS A 45 4.18 3.51 0.27
N ALA A 46 3.96 4.33 -0.76
CA ALA A 46 2.95 5.38 -0.70
C ALA A 46 1.55 4.76 -0.55
N MET A 47 0.82 5.11 0.51
CA MET A 47 -0.54 4.64 0.74
C MET A 47 -1.46 5.75 1.26
N LYS A 48 -2.77 5.59 1.05
CA LYS A 48 -3.81 6.44 1.63
C LYS A 48 -4.81 5.56 2.40
N ILE A 49 -5.07 5.90 3.66
CA ILE A 49 -6.01 5.19 4.53
C ILE A 49 -7.28 6.03 4.67
N ILE A 50 -8.45 5.42 4.42
CA ILE A 50 -9.77 6.04 4.55
C ILE A 50 -10.71 5.03 5.23
N GLN A 51 -11.03 5.23 6.51
CA GLN A 51 -11.86 4.30 7.29
C GLN A 51 -11.31 2.86 7.21
N ASN A 52 -12.02 1.95 6.54
CA ASN A 52 -11.65 0.55 6.34
C ASN A 52 -11.05 0.26 4.95
N LEU A 53 -10.70 1.30 4.18
CA LEU A 53 -10.07 1.19 2.86
C LEU A 53 -8.61 1.68 2.92
N ILE A 54 -7.70 0.83 2.46
CA ILE A 54 -6.30 1.19 2.19
C ILE A 54 -6.11 1.23 0.68
N VAL A 55 -5.63 2.35 0.17
CA VAL A 55 -5.27 2.54 -1.23
C VAL A 55 -3.76 2.56 -1.34
N ILE A 56 -3.18 1.54 -1.96
CA ILE A 56 -1.76 1.46 -2.29
C ILE A 56 -1.52 2.28 -3.55
N LYS A 57 -0.63 3.27 -3.49
CA LYS A 57 -0.30 4.17 -4.59
C LYS A 57 1.05 3.85 -5.18
N GLN A 58 1.29 4.38 -6.37
CA GLN A 58 2.61 4.38 -6.97
C GLN A 58 3.58 5.16 -6.07
N ASP A 59 4.77 4.61 -5.84
CA ASP A 59 5.82 5.34 -5.15
C ASP A 59 6.23 6.54 -6.00
N VAL A 60 6.04 7.74 -5.45
CA VAL A 60 6.58 8.95 -6.05
C VAL A 60 8.07 8.99 -5.72
N PRO A 61 8.98 9.00 -6.71
CA PRO A 61 10.37 9.28 -6.42
C PRO A 61 10.44 10.64 -5.70
N LYS A 62 11.05 10.66 -4.50
CA LYS A 62 11.29 11.91 -3.78
C LYS A 62 12.23 12.76 -4.61
N VAL A 63 11.67 13.64 -5.45
CA VAL A 63 12.45 14.67 -6.15
C VAL A 63 12.98 15.60 -5.07
N HIS A 64 14.24 15.40 -4.69
CA HIS A 64 14.94 16.39 -3.87
C HIS A 64 15.16 17.58 -4.79
N LYS A 65 14.33 18.63 -4.68
CA LYS A 65 14.64 19.90 -5.32
C LYS A 65 15.95 20.40 -4.72
N LYS A 66 17.01 20.47 -5.55
CA LYS A 66 18.34 20.98 -5.19
C LYS A 66 18.36 22.52 -5.06
N GLU A 67 17.36 23.16 -4.44
CA GLU A 67 17.22 24.63 -4.54
C GLU A 67 17.46 25.44 -3.25
N ASP A 68 17.87 24.84 -2.13
CA ASP A 68 18.09 25.60 -0.87
C ASP A 68 19.42 25.30 -0.17
N PHE A 69 20.53 25.13 -0.91
CA PHE A 69 21.86 25.02 -0.30
C PHE A 69 22.91 25.89 -0.99
N GLU A 70 22.54 27.12 -1.34
CA GLU A 70 23.51 28.22 -1.53
C GLU A 70 22.95 29.48 -0.86
N LYS A 71 23.32 29.69 0.40
CA LYS A 71 23.45 31.01 1.02
C LYS A 71 24.62 31.01 1.99
#